data_AF-A0A6N7H344-F1
#
_entry.id   AF-A0A6N7H344-F1
#
_cell.length_a   1.000
_cell.length_b   1.000
_cell.length_c   1.000
_cell.angle_alpha   90.00
_cell.angle_beta   90.00
_cell.angle_gamma   90.00
#
_symmetry.space_group_name_H-M   'P 1'
#
loop_
_entity.id
_entity.type
_entity.pdbx_description
1 polymer ?
#
loop_
_entity_poly.entity_id
_entity_poly.type
_entity_poly.pdbx_seq_one_letter_code
_entity_poly.pdbx_strand_id
1 'polypeptide(L)' 'MFVVRLQSQEHGPNYKAFEARGGAIARFLGGRLKVLDGHLHQAAIYDVRTKDARTAIEMVRLGKGALVDIYPEPRTANAG' A
#
# COMPACT_ATOMS: atom_id res chain seq x y z
N MET A 1 1.52 7.77 10.00
CA MET A 1 2.09 6.45 9.61
C MET A 1 1.45 6.00 8.31
N PHE A 2 2.13 5.16 7.54
CA PHE A 2 1.58 4.57 6.33
C PHE A 2 1.26 3.10 6.56
N VAL A 3 0.16 2.60 6.02
CA VAL A 3 -0.21 1.19 6.09
C VAL A 3 -0.43 0.67 4.68
N VAL A 4 0.24 -0.43 4.35
CA VAL A 4 0.03 -1.14 3.10
C VAL A 4 -0.87 -2.34 3.38
N ARG A 5 -1.95 -2.47 2.61
CA ARG A 5 -2.82 -3.66 2.58
C ARG A 5 -2.53 -4.43 1.31
N LEU A 6 -2.17 -5.70 1.46
CA LEU A 6 -2.05 -6.65 0.35
C LEU A 6 -3.10 -7.75 0.54
N GLN A 7 -3.90 -8.00 -0.49
CA GLN A 7 -4.98 -8.99 -0.44
C GLN A 7 -4.68 -10.12 -1.42
N SER A 8 -4.64 -11.34 -0.89
CA SER A 8 -4.56 -12.59 -1.65
C SER A 8 -5.98 -13.11 -1.92
N GLN A 9 -6.11 -14.06 -2.85
CA GLN A 9 -7.33 -14.84 -3.02
C GLN A 9 -7.47 -15.94 -1.95
N GLU A 10 -6.36 -16.57 -1.59
CA GLU A 10 -6.31 -17.72 -0.67
C GLU A 10 -6.23 -17.30 0.80
N HIS A 11 -5.74 -16.08 1.05
CA HIS A 11 -5.53 -15.57 2.40
C HIS A 11 -6.17 -14.19 2.55
N GLY A 12 -6.69 -13.93 3.74
CA GLY A 12 -7.24 -12.62 4.09
C GLY A 12 -6.23 -11.47 3.94
N PRO A 13 -6.70 -10.22 4.08
CA PRO A 13 -5.86 -9.05 3.88
C PRO A 13 -4.69 -9.00 4.88
N ASN A 14 -3.48 -8.85 4.35
CA ASN A 14 -2.25 -8.64 5.10
C ASN A 14 -1.98 -7.13 5.22
N TYR A 15 -1.77 -6.66 6.44
CA TYR A 15 -1.49 -5.25 6.74
C TYR A 15 -0.07 -5.10 7.29
N LYS A 16 0.66 -4.12 6.78
CA LYS A 16 1.96 -3.73 7.34
C LYS A 16 2.06 -2.21 7.47
N ALA A 17 2.40 -1.76 8.68
CA ALA A 17 2.63 -0.34 8.96
C ALA A 17 4.09 0.05 8.70
N PHE A 18 4.29 1.31 8.33
CA PHE A 18 5.57 1.93 8.01
C PHE A 18 5.60 3.35 8.57
N GLU A 19 6.72 3.72 9.17
CA GLU A 19 6.94 5.10 9.61
C GLU A 19 7.28 6.02 8.44
N ALA A 20 8.10 5.52 7.49
CA ALA A 20 8.55 6.26 6.33
C ALA A 20 7.70 5.96 5.09
N ARG A 21 7.34 7.03 4.35
CA ARG A 21 6.57 6.95 3.10
C ARG A 21 7.26 6.08 2.05
N GLY A 22 8.56 6.25 1.86
CA GLY A 22 9.33 5.51 0.84
C GLY A 22 9.25 3.99 1.01
N GLY A 23 9.34 3.48 2.24
CA GLY A 23 9.21 2.04 2.53
C GLY A 23 7.80 1.50 2.24
N ALA A 24 6.77 2.29 2.56
CA ALA A 24 5.40 1.93 2.24
C ALA A 24 5.16 1.91 0.72
N ILE A 25 5.68 2.90 -0.01
CA ILE A 25 5.59 2.96 -1.48
C ILE A 25 6.26 1.75 -2.10
N ALA A 26 7.50 1.41 -1.71
CA ALA A 26 8.21 0.26 -2.25
C ALA A 26 7.43 -1.05 -2.01
N ARG A 27 6.85 -1.23 -0.81
CA ARG A 27 6.02 -2.39 -0.51
C ARG A 27 4.75 -2.43 -1.35
N PHE A 28 4.09 -1.29 -1.54
CA PHE A 28 2.89 -1.17 -2.35
C PHE A 28 3.18 -1.46 -3.83
N LEU A 29 4.25 -0.91 -4.41
CA LEU A 29 4.64 -1.17 -5.80
C LEU A 29 5.00 -2.64 -6.02
N GLY A 30 5.74 -3.26 -5.10
CA GLY A 30 5.99 -4.70 -5.14
C GLY A 30 4.69 -5.53 -5.03
N GLY A 31 3.70 -5.05 -4.27
CA GLY A 31 2.36 -5.62 -4.22
C GLY A 31 1.61 -5.47 -5.55
N ARG A 32 1.67 -4.31 -6.21
CA ARG A 32 1.04 -4.08 -7.51
C ARG A 32 1.59 -4.99 -8.60
N LEU A 33 2.90 -5.24 -8.63
CA LEU A 33 3.48 -6.21 -9.57
C LEU A 33 2.86 -7.60 -9.37
N LYS A 34 2.74 -8.04 -8.11
CA LYS A 34 2.07 -9.31 -7.79
C LYS A 34 0.58 -9.34 -8.14
N VAL A 35 -0.10 -8.20 -8.17
CA VAL A 35 -1.47 -8.12 -8.68
C VAL A 35 -1.50 -8.35 -10.19
N LEU A 36 -0.55 -7.76 -10.93
CA LEU A 36 -0.42 -7.97 -12.37
C LEU A 36 -0.08 -9.43 -12.70
N ASP A 37 0.75 -10.07 -11.89
CA ASP A 37 1.15 -11.47 -12.03
C ASP A 37 0.06 -12.46 -11.54
N GLY A 38 -1.08 -11.96 -11.04
CA GLY A 38 -2.20 -12.78 -10.55
C GLY A 38 -2.00 -13.40 -9.16
N HIS A 39 -0.88 -13.15 -8.49
CA HIS A 39 -0.60 -13.66 -7.14
C HIS A 39 -1.34 -12.91 -6.02
N LEU A 40 -1.74 -11.66 -6.26
CA LEU A 40 -2.57 -10.86 -5.36
C LEU A 40 -3.81 -10.37 -6.09
N HIS A 41 -4.91 -10.19 -5.36
CA HIS A 41 -6.11 -9.56 -5.89
C HIS A 41 -6.03 -8.03 -5.80
N GLN A 42 -5.42 -7.52 -4.74
CA GLN A 42 -5.36 -6.07 -4.50
C GLN A 42 -4.11 -5.67 -3.72
N ALA A 43 -3.62 -4.46 -4.01
CA ALA A 43 -2.67 -3.73 -3.19
C ALA A 43 -3.22 -2.31 -2.96
N ALA A 44 -3.10 -1.80 -1.74
CA ALA A 44 -3.50 -0.45 -1.38
C ALA A 44 -2.54 0.13 -0.34
N ILE A 45 -2.39 1.46 -0.34
CA ILE A 45 -1.62 2.20 0.66
C ILE A 45 -2.51 3.26 1.29
N TYR A 46 -2.41 3.41 2.61
CA TYR A 46 -3.20 4.35 3.40
C TYR A 46 -2.28 5.21 4.25
N ASP A 47 -2.63 6.48 4.40
CA ASP A 47 -2.08 7.36 5.43
C ASP A 47 -3.04 7.41 6.62
N VAL A 48 -2.47 7.30 7.82
CA VAL A 48 -3.19 7.36 9.09
C VAL A 48 -2.47 8.29 10.06
N ARG A 49 -3.26 9.14 10.72
CA ARG A 49 -2.78 10.15 11.68
C ARG A 49 -2.53 9.54 13.07
N THR A 50 -1.61 8.59 13.14
CA THR A 50 -1.10 8.00 14.37
C THR A 50 0.39 7.68 14.26
N LYS A 51 1.04 7.50 15.42
CA LYS A 51 2.44 7.09 15.56
C LYS A 51 2.58 5.62 15.99
N ASP A 52 1.50 4.95 16.38
CA ASP A 52 1.50 3.56 16.81
C ASP A 52 1.12 2.62 15.66
N ALA A 53 1.96 1.61 15.40
CA ALA A 53 1.80 0.68 14.29
C ALA A 53 0.54 -0.18 14.39
N ARG A 54 0.18 -0.62 15.61
CA ARG A 54 -0.98 -1.48 15.83
C ARG A 54 -2.27 -0.70 15.61
N THR A 55 -2.33 0.50 16.18
CA THR A 55 -3.44 1.45 16.00
C THR A 55 -3.57 1.85 14.54
N ALA A 56 -2.46 2.09 13.83
CA ALA A 56 -2.47 2.39 12.41
C ALA A 56 -3.17 1.29 11.59
N ILE A 57 -2.81 0.03 11.82
CA ILE A 57 -3.42 -1.12 11.14
C ILE A 57 -4.90 -1.23 11.49
N GLU A 58 -5.27 -1.08 12.76
CA GLU A 58 -6.66 -1.17 13.20
C GLU A 58 -7.53 -0.05 12.59
N MET A 59 -7.01 1.17 12.51
CA MET A 59 -7.70 2.27 11.83
C MET A 59 -8.00 1.95 10.36
N VAL A 60 -7.06 1.33 9.65
CA VAL A 60 -7.30 0.93 8.25
C VAL A 60 -8.32 -0.20 8.16
N ARG A 61 -8.28 -1.18 9.06
CA ARG A 61 -9.29 -2.26 9.12
C ARG A 61 -10.70 -1.72 9.32
N LEU A 62 -10.84 -0.66 10.13
CA LEU A 62 -12.09 0.03 10.40
C LEU A 62 -12.47 1.07 9.31
N GLY A 63 -11.74 1.15 8.19
CA GLY A 63 -12.01 2.08 7.10
C GLY A 63 -11.68 3.56 7.40
N LYS A 64 -10.88 3.83 8.43
CA LYS A 64 -10.51 5.19 8.87
C LYS A 64 -9.18 5.70 8.30
N GLY A 65 -8.55 4.94 7.40
CA GLY A 65 -7.33 5.36 6.70
C GLY A 65 -7.64 6.15 5.44
N ALA A 66 -6.87 7.21 5.18
CA ALA A 66 -6.97 7.95 3.93
C ALA A 66 -6.22 7.18 2.83
N LEU A 67 -6.92 6.77 1.76
CA LEU A 67 -6.28 6.10 0.62
C LEU A 67 -5.28 7.06 -0.03
N VAL A 68 -4.08 6.57 -0.32
CA VAL A 68 -3.04 7.33 -1.01
C VAL A 68 -3.02 6.91 -2.47
N ASP A 69 -3.39 7.82 -3.35
CA ASP A 69 -3.24 7.60 -4.79
C ASP A 69 -1.79 7.79 -5.20
N ILE A 70 -1.23 6.74 -5.81
CA ILE A 70 0.11 6.75 -6.38
C ILE A 70 -0.03 6.51 -7.88
N TYR A 71 -0.02 7.61 -8.62
CA TYR A 71 0.15 7.58 -10.06
C TYR A 71 1.58 7.16 -10.37
N PRO A 72 1.81 6.30 -11.37
CA PRO A 72 3.15 6.21 -11.94
C PRO A 72 3.55 7.62 -12.40
N GLU A 73 4.78 8.03 -12.10
CA GLU A 73 5.31 9.24 -12.74
C GLU A 73 5.14 9.07 -14.26
N PRO A 74 4.63 10.08 -14.97
CA PRO A 74 4.58 10.01 -16.42
C PRO A 74 6.00 9.69 -16.88
N ARG A 75 6.17 8.60 -17.62
CA ARG A 75 7.45 8.34 -18.29
C ARG A 75 7.68 9.56 -19.15
N THR A 76 8.56 10.46 -18.71
CA THR A 76 9.17 11.41 -19.61
C THR A 76 9.78 10.56 -20.71
N ALA A 77 9.18 10.65 -21.90
CA ALA A 77 9.76 10.09 -23.10
C ALA A 77 11.11 10.76 -23.25
N ASN A 78 12.18 10.09 -22.82
CA ASN A 78 13.50 10.37 -23.31
C ASN A 78 13.50 9.92 -24.78
N ALA A 79 12.90 10.75 -25.63
CA ALA A 79 13.16 10.77 -27.06
C ALA A 79 14.56 11.38 -27.21
N GLY A 80 15.56 10.51 -27.19
CA GLY A 80 16.89 10.78 -27.74
C GLY A 80 16.93 10.37 -29.20
#